data_AF-A0A2E2V9N6-F1
#
_entry.id   AF-A0A2E2V9N6-F1
#
_cell.length_a   1.000
_cell.length_b   1.000
_cell.length_c   1.000
_cell.angle_alpha   90.00
_cell.angle_beta   90.00
_cell.angle_gamma   90.00
#
_symmetry.space_group_name_H-M   'P 1'
#
loop_
_entity.id
_entity.type
_entity.pdbx_description
1 polymer ?
#
loop_
_entity_poly.entity_id
_entity_poly.type
_entity_poly.pdbx_seq_one_letter_code
_entity_poly.pdbx_strand_id
1 'polypeptide(L)'
;MIVKHVPYWGVDKDNIGYIRITRFSRNASKDFKKGLEELQKQNIKGLVIDLRGNSGGLLSNAINILDYLCERGELLLFSKGKTNRSNKEWKSRRKPILDIDTPIVVLVNKGSASASEIVAGTLQDLDRAVIIGQNTFGKGLVQHMYDLNDTMTLKITTSKYYLPSGRLIQKQDYLDNGFLTDGLDKIDSLFTTKGGRKVKGGNGVVPDIKTKRNTLSPYVQELWRQGVFLSFAASYVPFNKDLTTPVIIDSKIMKDFKLFINDYKLKYKLKGEQEYLNFIDKMKQSPISINRFSKNIYIKESVNKSFIDKNSNFNYFDEIKKVQFSLEENQKWIKNGLERELSKVIAGEKERIKASLNEDKEYKKAVDLILSLKEYYTILEF
;
A
#
# COMPACT_ATOMS: atom_id res chain seq x y z
N MET A 1 -15.43 -15.99 -10.67
CA MET A 1 -14.55 -14.92 -11.22
C MET A 1 -13.09 -15.32 -11.00
N ILE A 2 -12.27 -15.35 -12.05
CA ILE A 2 -10.82 -15.55 -11.92
C ILE A 2 -10.21 -14.24 -11.41
N VAL A 3 -9.64 -14.25 -10.20
CA VAL A 3 -8.94 -13.08 -9.66
C VAL A 3 -7.68 -12.83 -10.48
N LYS A 4 -7.63 -11.71 -11.20
CA LYS A 4 -6.42 -11.27 -11.91
C LYS A 4 -5.46 -10.61 -10.92
N HIS A 5 -4.22 -11.07 -10.91
CA HIS A 5 -3.19 -10.54 -10.00
C HIS A 5 -2.27 -9.49 -10.63
N VAL A 6 -2.46 -9.23 -11.93
CA VAL A 6 -2.06 -7.99 -12.61
C VAL A 6 -3.36 -7.35 -13.12
N PRO A 7 -4.14 -6.67 -12.25
CA PRO A 7 -5.50 -6.28 -12.57
C PRO A 7 -5.59 -5.12 -13.59
N TYR A 8 -4.51 -4.36 -13.79
CA TYR A 8 -4.52 -3.19 -14.66
C TYR A 8 -3.13 -2.89 -15.22
N TRP A 9 -3.13 -2.53 -16.50
CA TRP A 9 -2.09 -1.75 -17.15
C TRP A 9 -2.74 -0.75 -18.10
N GLY A 10 -2.09 0.40 -18.31
CA GLY A 10 -2.58 1.45 -19.19
C GLY A 10 -1.61 2.61 -19.30
N VAL A 11 -1.92 3.55 -20.18
CA VAL A 11 -1.15 4.77 -20.40
C VAL A 11 -1.99 5.97 -19.97
N ASP A 12 -1.38 6.94 -19.30
CA ASP A 12 -2.04 8.18 -18.94
C ASP A 12 -1.92 9.27 -20.02
N LYS A 13 -2.46 10.46 -19.73
CA LYS A 13 -2.46 11.59 -20.67
C LYS A 13 -1.05 12.11 -21.02
N ASP A 14 -0.07 11.85 -20.17
CA ASP A 14 1.31 12.34 -20.32
C ASP A 14 2.22 11.29 -21.01
N ASN A 15 1.59 10.20 -21.47
CA ASN A 15 2.22 9.03 -22.09
C ASN A 15 3.09 8.22 -21.11
N ILE A 16 2.69 8.17 -19.84
CA ILE A 16 3.32 7.32 -18.82
C ILE A 16 2.58 5.99 -18.73
N GLY A 17 3.32 4.90 -18.88
CA GLY A 17 2.80 3.56 -18.66
C GLY A 17 2.67 3.26 -17.17
N TYR A 18 1.60 2.57 -16.78
CA TYR A 18 1.41 2.10 -15.42
C TYR A 18 1.02 0.62 -15.43
N ILE A 19 1.62 -0.19 -14.55
CA ILE A 19 1.22 -1.58 -14.31
C ILE A 19 1.08 -1.83 -12.81
N ARG A 20 -0.06 -2.39 -12.39
CA ARG A 20 -0.29 -2.80 -11.00
C ARG A 20 -0.15 -4.31 -10.84
N ILE A 21 0.61 -4.75 -9.84
CA ILE A 21 0.72 -6.17 -9.47
C ILE A 21 0.23 -6.33 -8.03
N THR A 22 -0.87 -7.04 -7.83
CA THR A 22 -1.45 -7.28 -6.50
C THR A 22 -0.95 -8.57 -5.86
N ARG A 23 -0.45 -9.53 -6.65
CA ARG A 23 0.18 -10.77 -6.15
C ARG A 23 1.07 -11.43 -7.20
N PHE A 24 2.16 -12.07 -6.76
CA PHE A 24 3.00 -12.89 -7.63
C PHE A 24 2.45 -14.32 -7.77
N SER A 25 1.28 -14.45 -8.41
CA SER A 25 0.62 -15.74 -8.68
C SER A 25 1.20 -16.46 -9.91
N ARG A 26 0.74 -17.68 -10.21
CA ARG A 26 1.25 -18.54 -11.30
C ARG A 26 1.35 -17.82 -12.66
N ASN A 27 0.41 -16.93 -12.98
CA ASN A 27 0.36 -16.23 -14.27
C ASN A 27 0.81 -14.76 -14.20
N ALA A 28 1.22 -14.26 -13.03
CA ALA A 28 1.50 -12.83 -12.85
C ALA A 28 2.58 -12.30 -13.81
N SER A 29 3.66 -13.06 -14.03
CA SER A 29 4.71 -12.67 -14.98
C SER A 29 4.26 -12.71 -16.44
N LYS A 30 3.32 -13.60 -16.80
CA LYS A 30 2.76 -13.65 -18.17
C LYS A 30 1.86 -12.44 -18.42
N ASP A 31 0.99 -12.12 -17.46
CA ASP A 31 0.10 -10.96 -17.55
C ASP A 31 0.93 -9.66 -17.56
N PHE A 32 1.98 -9.58 -16.74
CA PHE A 32 2.92 -8.45 -16.74
C PHE A 32 3.62 -8.32 -18.10
N LYS A 33 4.16 -9.42 -18.66
CA LYS A 33 4.80 -9.41 -19.98
C LYS A 33 3.87 -8.87 -21.05
N LYS A 34 2.62 -9.36 -21.08
CA LYS A 34 1.61 -8.90 -22.03
C LYS A 34 1.35 -7.40 -21.88
N GLY A 35 1.14 -6.92 -20.65
CA GLY A 35 0.94 -5.50 -20.39
C GLY A 35 2.15 -4.68 -20.82
N LEU A 36 3.36 -5.14 -20.52
CA LEU A 36 4.60 -4.46 -20.88
C LEU A 36 4.78 -4.35 -22.40
N GLU A 37 4.51 -5.42 -23.16
CA GLU A 37 4.55 -5.41 -24.63
C GLU A 37 3.49 -4.49 -25.24
N GLU A 38 2.29 -4.40 -24.63
CA GLU A 38 1.24 -3.46 -25.06
C GLU A 38 1.59 -2.00 -24.75
N LEU A 39 2.27 -1.73 -23.63
CA LEU A 39 2.74 -0.38 -23.28
C LEU A 39 3.93 0.03 -24.14
N GLN A 40 4.87 -0.89 -24.41
CA GLN A 40 6.02 -0.62 -25.29
C GLN A 40 5.55 -0.15 -26.67
N LYS A 41 4.53 -0.80 -27.24
CA LYS A 41 3.95 -0.43 -28.55
C LYS A 41 3.31 0.96 -28.57
N GLN A 42 3.02 1.54 -27.41
CA GLN A 42 2.48 2.90 -27.27
C GLN A 42 3.58 3.95 -27.10
N ASN A 43 4.86 3.57 -27.18
CA ASN A 43 6.01 4.46 -27.06
C ASN A 43 5.97 5.31 -25.77
N ILE A 44 5.68 4.66 -24.64
CA ILE A 44 5.61 5.33 -23.33
C ILE A 44 6.91 6.07 -23.00
N LYS A 45 6.81 7.24 -22.35
CA LYS A 45 7.97 8.01 -21.89
C LYS A 45 8.63 7.41 -20.65
N GLY A 46 7.93 6.53 -19.94
CA GLY A 46 8.43 5.82 -18.77
C GLY A 46 7.34 4.94 -18.16
N LEU A 47 7.74 4.11 -17.20
CA LEU A 47 6.88 3.09 -16.60
C LEU A 47 6.80 3.25 -15.08
N VAL A 48 5.59 3.24 -14.54
CA VAL A 48 5.32 3.11 -13.10
C VAL A 48 4.84 1.68 -12.78
N ILE A 49 5.56 0.99 -11.89
CA ILE A 49 5.18 -0.34 -11.40
C ILE A 49 4.66 -0.22 -9.97
N ASP A 50 3.40 -0.54 -9.75
CA ASP A 50 2.78 -0.47 -8.43
C ASP A 50 2.76 -1.82 -7.72
N LEU A 51 3.57 -1.92 -6.66
CA LEU A 51 3.69 -3.08 -5.78
C LEU A 51 3.10 -2.82 -4.38
N ARG A 52 2.38 -1.70 -4.19
CA ARG A 52 1.82 -1.34 -2.88
C ARG A 52 0.76 -2.34 -2.43
N GLY A 53 0.90 -2.81 -1.19
CA GLY A 53 0.02 -3.82 -0.59
C GLY A 53 0.21 -5.24 -1.14
N ASN A 54 1.23 -5.50 -1.96
CA ASN A 54 1.52 -6.83 -2.50
C ASN A 54 2.46 -7.60 -1.57
N SER A 55 1.93 -8.58 -0.86
CA SER A 55 2.67 -9.43 0.10
C SER A 55 3.60 -10.48 -0.55
N GLY A 56 3.74 -10.45 -1.88
CA GLY A 56 4.65 -11.28 -2.64
C GLY A 56 3.96 -12.48 -3.30
N GLY A 57 4.67 -13.61 -3.35
CA GLY A 57 4.22 -14.83 -4.00
C GLY A 57 5.38 -15.64 -4.55
N LEU A 58 5.19 -16.22 -5.73
CA LEU A 58 6.15 -17.13 -6.35
C LEU A 58 7.42 -16.38 -6.79
N LEU A 59 8.58 -16.80 -6.26
CA LEU A 59 9.90 -16.27 -6.62
C LEU A 59 10.13 -16.28 -8.14
N SER A 60 9.73 -17.34 -8.82
CA SER A 60 9.88 -17.46 -10.28
C SER A 60 9.20 -16.33 -11.05
N ASN A 61 8.08 -15.79 -10.54
CA ASN A 61 7.42 -14.66 -11.18
C ASN A 61 8.20 -13.35 -10.99
N ALA A 62 8.81 -13.14 -9.82
CA ALA A 62 9.68 -11.97 -9.61
C ALA A 62 10.90 -12.02 -10.53
N ILE A 63 11.58 -13.18 -10.61
CA ILE A 63 12.74 -13.36 -11.49
C ILE A 63 12.35 -13.14 -12.96
N ASN A 64 11.23 -13.69 -13.42
CA ASN A 64 10.78 -13.49 -14.80
C ASN A 64 10.41 -12.04 -15.09
N ILE A 65 9.81 -11.32 -14.15
CA ILE A 65 9.50 -9.89 -14.31
C ILE A 65 10.79 -9.07 -14.43
N LEU A 66 11.77 -9.32 -13.58
CA LEU A 66 13.09 -8.69 -13.66
C LEU A 66 13.81 -9.01 -14.98
N ASP A 67 13.72 -10.25 -15.46
CA ASP A 67 14.26 -10.70 -16.75
C ASP A 67 13.66 -9.94 -17.96
N TYR A 68 12.48 -9.34 -17.83
CA TYR A 68 11.89 -8.49 -18.87
C TYR A 68 12.34 -7.02 -18.80
N LEU A 69 12.95 -6.59 -17.70
CA LEU A 69 13.27 -5.18 -17.41
C LEU A 69 14.77 -4.89 -17.39
N CYS A 70 15.60 -5.90 -17.11
CA CYS A 70 17.05 -5.75 -16.98
C CYS A 70 17.81 -6.24 -18.22
N GLU A 71 19.02 -5.71 -18.45
CA GLU A 71 19.94 -6.21 -19.48
C GLU A 71 20.28 -7.67 -19.28
N ARG A 72 20.59 -8.40 -20.37
CA ARG A 72 20.96 -9.81 -20.32
C ARG A 72 22.27 -10.01 -19.55
N GLY A 73 22.31 -10.98 -18.64
CA GLY A 73 23.49 -11.35 -17.87
C GLY A 73 23.58 -10.71 -16.48
N GLU A 74 22.73 -9.71 -16.19
CA GLU A 74 22.64 -9.07 -14.89
C GLU A 74 22.28 -10.06 -13.78
N LEU A 75 22.98 -9.96 -12.64
CA LEU A 75 22.61 -10.69 -11.44
C LEU A 75 21.31 -10.11 -10.89
N LEU A 76 20.27 -10.93 -10.80
CA LEU A 76 18.95 -10.51 -10.33
C LEU A 76 18.77 -10.82 -8.84
N LEU A 77 19.25 -11.98 -8.40
CA LEU A 77 19.11 -12.45 -7.03
C LEU A 77 20.14 -13.55 -6.77
N PHE A 78 20.56 -13.69 -5.53
CA PHE A 78 21.19 -14.93 -5.09
C PHE A 78 20.69 -15.37 -3.71
N SER A 79 20.68 -16.67 -3.47
CA SER A 79 20.34 -17.25 -2.16
C SER A 79 21.55 -17.89 -1.53
N LYS A 80 21.63 -17.82 -0.20
CA LYS A 80 22.58 -18.61 0.59
C LYS A 80 21.81 -19.37 1.67
N GLY A 81 22.00 -20.68 1.73
CA GLY A 81 21.41 -21.54 2.76
C GLY A 81 22.47 -22.35 3.49
N LYS A 82 22.03 -23.22 4.41
CA LYS A 82 22.94 -24.05 5.21
C LYS A 82 23.73 -25.08 4.39
N THR A 83 23.23 -25.44 3.21
CA THR A 83 23.84 -26.41 2.31
C THR A 83 24.22 -25.75 0.98
N ASN A 84 25.30 -26.21 0.34
CA ASN A 84 25.70 -25.70 -0.98
C ASN A 84 24.59 -25.84 -2.03
N ARG A 85 23.74 -26.87 -1.94
CA ARG A 85 22.57 -27.07 -2.81
C ARG A 85 21.50 -25.98 -2.66
N SER A 86 21.49 -25.27 -1.53
CA SER A 86 20.57 -24.15 -1.26
C SER A 86 21.09 -22.83 -1.83
N ASN A 87 22.35 -22.79 -2.26
CA ASN A 87 22.95 -21.63 -2.89
C ASN A 87 22.56 -21.61 -4.37
N LYS A 88 21.94 -20.52 -4.80
CA LYS A 88 21.50 -20.35 -6.20
C LYS A 88 21.70 -18.90 -6.60
N GLU A 89 22.07 -18.70 -7.85
CA GLU A 89 22.08 -17.40 -8.49
C GLU A 89 21.06 -17.38 -9.62
N TRP A 90 20.37 -16.27 -9.75
CA TRP A 90 19.47 -16.00 -10.86
C TRP A 90 20.01 -14.81 -11.62
N LYS A 91 20.34 -15.02 -12.89
CA LYS A 91 20.73 -13.96 -13.82
C LYS A 91 19.64 -13.76 -14.87
N SER A 92 19.52 -12.55 -15.41
CA SER A 92 18.69 -12.29 -16.57
C SER A 92 19.23 -13.06 -17.78
N ARG A 93 18.33 -13.64 -18.54
CA ARG A 93 18.62 -14.55 -19.66
C ARG A 93 18.23 -13.95 -21.01
N ARG A 94 17.37 -12.93 -21.01
CA ARG A 94 16.77 -12.36 -22.21
C ARG A 94 17.17 -10.89 -22.38
N LYS A 95 16.96 -10.36 -23.58
CA LYS A 95 16.97 -8.91 -23.81
C LYS A 95 15.74 -8.29 -23.11
N PRO A 96 15.86 -7.11 -22.49
CA PRO A 96 14.71 -6.43 -21.90
C PRO A 96 13.68 -6.06 -22.97
N ILE A 97 12.42 -5.99 -22.57
CA ILE A 97 11.28 -5.63 -23.43
C ILE A 97 11.23 -4.11 -23.65
N LEU A 98 11.48 -3.34 -22.59
CA LEU A 98 11.65 -1.89 -22.70
C LEU A 98 13.11 -1.55 -22.99
N ASP A 99 13.33 -0.42 -23.64
CA ASP A 99 14.67 0.13 -23.80
C ASP A 99 15.29 0.41 -22.42
N ILE A 100 16.60 0.22 -22.31
CA ILE A 100 17.30 0.32 -21.02
C ILE A 100 17.20 1.74 -20.45
N ASP A 101 17.14 2.73 -21.34
CA ASP A 101 17.03 4.15 -21.01
C ASP A 101 15.61 4.59 -20.64
N THR A 102 14.58 3.75 -20.86
CA THR A 102 13.21 4.07 -20.46
C THR A 102 13.14 4.19 -18.93
N PRO A 103 12.80 5.36 -18.34
CA PRO A 103 12.71 5.55 -16.90
C PRO A 103 11.68 4.62 -16.27
N ILE A 104 12.03 4.04 -15.12
CA ILE A 104 11.13 3.19 -14.33
C ILE A 104 11.03 3.73 -12.91
N VAL A 105 9.81 3.83 -12.40
CA VAL A 105 9.53 4.09 -11.00
C VAL A 105 8.77 2.92 -10.39
N VAL A 106 9.17 2.46 -9.22
CA VAL A 106 8.46 1.41 -8.47
C VAL A 106 7.83 2.00 -7.22
N LEU A 107 6.51 1.85 -7.09
CA LEU A 107 5.76 2.27 -5.90
C LEU A 107 5.69 1.12 -4.89
N VAL A 108 6.09 1.39 -3.66
CA VAL A 108 6.12 0.40 -2.57
C VAL A 108 5.55 0.95 -1.27
N ASN A 109 5.08 0.05 -0.39
CA ASN A 109 4.71 0.43 0.97
C ASN A 109 4.98 -0.68 1.98
N LYS A 110 4.58 -0.48 3.24
CA LYS A 110 4.73 -1.46 4.32
C LYS A 110 4.09 -2.83 4.04
N GLY A 111 3.13 -2.90 3.12
CA GLY A 111 2.50 -4.16 2.68
C GLY A 111 3.23 -4.85 1.52
N SER A 112 4.22 -4.20 0.91
CA SER A 112 5.08 -4.80 -0.10
C SER A 112 6.07 -5.75 0.58
N ALA A 113 6.01 -7.04 0.25
CA ALA A 113 6.83 -8.07 0.89
C ALA A 113 7.37 -9.12 -0.10
N SER A 114 8.47 -9.79 0.28
CA SER A 114 9.02 -10.96 -0.41
C SER A 114 9.26 -10.71 -1.91
N ALA A 115 8.55 -11.37 -2.82
CA ALA A 115 8.70 -11.18 -4.26
C ALA A 115 8.59 -9.70 -4.71
N SER A 116 7.75 -8.89 -4.04
CA SER A 116 7.68 -7.44 -4.30
C SER A 116 8.98 -6.72 -3.95
N GLU A 117 9.62 -7.13 -2.86
CA GLU A 117 10.88 -6.55 -2.39
C GLU A 117 12.07 -7.02 -3.23
N ILE A 118 12.01 -8.23 -3.78
CA ILE A 118 12.98 -8.71 -4.76
C ILE A 118 12.90 -7.85 -6.02
N VAL A 119 11.71 -7.62 -6.57
CA VAL A 119 11.57 -6.76 -7.77
C VAL A 119 12.04 -5.33 -7.48
N ALA A 120 11.52 -4.69 -6.43
CA ALA A 120 11.90 -3.31 -6.11
C ALA A 120 13.39 -3.18 -5.76
N GLY A 121 13.89 -4.07 -4.91
CA GLY A 121 15.27 -4.03 -4.43
C GLY A 121 16.29 -4.35 -5.52
N THR A 122 16.02 -5.32 -6.40
CA THR A 122 16.91 -5.62 -7.53
C THR A 122 16.94 -4.46 -8.53
N LEU A 123 15.79 -3.85 -8.85
CA LEU A 123 15.77 -2.69 -9.75
C LEU A 123 16.48 -1.47 -9.14
N GLN A 124 16.40 -1.30 -7.82
CA GLN A 124 17.17 -0.28 -7.09
C GLN A 124 18.67 -0.57 -7.15
N ASP A 125 19.08 -1.81 -6.84
CA ASP A 125 20.49 -2.21 -6.78
C ASP A 125 21.19 -2.17 -8.15
N LEU A 126 20.43 -2.35 -9.23
CA LEU A 126 20.94 -2.25 -10.60
C LEU A 126 20.83 -0.84 -11.18
N ASP A 127 20.31 0.13 -10.41
CA ASP A 127 20.00 1.49 -10.87
C ASP A 127 19.09 1.55 -12.10
N ARG A 128 18.24 0.53 -12.23
CA ARG A 128 17.25 0.42 -13.29
C ARG A 128 15.99 1.22 -12.99
N ALA A 129 15.68 1.44 -11.71
CA ALA A 129 14.48 2.17 -11.30
C ALA A 129 14.70 3.00 -10.02
N VAL A 130 13.91 4.06 -9.89
CA VAL A 130 13.75 4.82 -8.65
C VAL A 130 12.59 4.25 -7.84
N ILE A 131 12.79 4.09 -6.53
CA ILE A 131 11.80 3.54 -5.60
C ILE A 131 11.14 4.68 -4.83
N ILE A 132 9.80 4.77 -4.91
CA ILE A 132 9.00 5.78 -4.20
C ILE A 132 8.04 5.09 -3.23
N GLY A 133 7.91 5.62 -2.01
CA GLY A 133 6.85 5.20 -1.10
C GLY A 133 7.30 5.09 0.36
N GLN A 134 6.89 4.00 1.02
CA GLN A 134 7.27 3.70 2.40
C GLN A 134 8.19 2.47 2.44
N ASN A 135 9.01 2.34 3.49
CA ASN A 135 9.78 1.12 3.74
C ASN A 135 8.90 -0.12 3.61
N THR A 136 9.45 -1.12 2.91
CA THR A 136 8.78 -2.41 2.72
C THR A 136 8.81 -3.25 3.99
N PHE A 137 8.22 -4.43 3.90
CA PHE A 137 8.01 -5.31 5.05
C PHE A 137 9.30 -5.88 5.67
N GLY A 138 10.30 -6.18 4.86
CA GLY A 138 11.58 -6.77 5.27
C GLY A 138 11.59 -8.28 5.35
N LYS A 139 11.01 -8.99 4.38
CA LYS A 139 11.06 -10.47 4.32
C LYS A 139 12.15 -10.94 3.37
N GLY A 140 13.35 -11.20 3.91
CA GLY A 140 14.55 -11.71 3.25
C GLY A 140 14.72 -13.24 3.23
N LEU A 141 13.68 -14.01 3.57
CA LEU A 141 13.74 -15.46 3.71
C LEU A 141 13.04 -16.20 2.57
N VAL A 142 13.67 -17.29 2.11
CA VAL A 142 13.12 -18.23 1.12
C VAL A 142 12.57 -19.44 1.84
N GLN A 143 11.33 -19.82 1.49
CA GLN A 143 10.64 -20.95 2.07
C GLN A 143 10.32 -21.97 0.97
N HIS A 144 10.58 -23.25 1.25
CA HIS A 144 10.20 -24.37 0.40
C HIS A 144 9.04 -25.13 1.04
N MET A 145 8.14 -25.63 0.20
CA MET A 145 7.04 -26.49 0.59
C MET A 145 7.41 -27.92 0.21
N TYR A 146 7.33 -28.84 1.17
CA TYR A 146 7.58 -30.26 1.01
C TYR A 146 6.28 -30.98 1.31
N ASP A 147 5.69 -31.61 0.31
CA ASP A 147 4.51 -32.45 0.51
C ASP A 147 4.95 -33.73 1.21
N LEU A 148 4.40 -33.97 2.41
CA LEU A 148 4.68 -35.16 3.20
C LEU A 148 3.71 -36.29 2.84
N ASN A 149 2.48 -35.92 2.48
CA ASN A 149 1.44 -36.77 1.90
C ASN A 149 0.38 -35.86 1.24
N ASP A 150 -0.69 -36.47 0.71
CA ASP A 150 -1.76 -35.78 -0.03
C ASP A 150 -2.51 -34.69 0.76
N THR A 151 -2.38 -34.67 2.09
CA THR A 151 -3.10 -33.73 2.98
C THR A 151 -2.19 -32.82 3.78
N MET A 152 -0.87 -33.06 3.76
CA MET A 152 0.08 -32.39 4.65
C MET A 152 1.28 -31.85 3.89
N THR A 153 1.46 -30.54 3.94
CA THR A 153 2.61 -29.84 3.36
C THR A 153 3.40 -29.14 4.46
N LEU A 154 4.69 -29.45 4.53
CA LEU A 154 5.63 -28.80 5.45
C LEU A 154 6.28 -27.60 4.78
N LYS A 155 6.18 -26.42 5.40
CA LYS A 155 6.79 -25.19 4.90
C LYS A 155 8.03 -24.83 5.72
N ILE A 156 9.21 -24.98 5.13
CA ILE A 156 10.50 -24.79 5.80
C ILE A 156 11.24 -23.60 5.21
N THR A 157 11.80 -22.75 6.06
CA THR A 157 12.78 -21.74 5.66
C THR A 157 14.12 -22.40 5.36
N THR A 158 14.59 -22.31 4.12
CA THR A 158 15.80 -23.03 3.66
C THR A 158 17.00 -22.12 3.46
N SER A 159 16.76 -20.84 3.16
CA SER A 159 17.82 -19.92 2.76
C SER A 159 17.42 -18.47 2.95
N LYS A 160 18.43 -17.61 3.04
CA LYS A 160 18.32 -16.15 2.89
C LYS A 160 18.49 -15.80 1.43
N TYR A 161 17.84 -14.72 0.98
CA TYR A 161 18.14 -14.14 -0.32
C TYR A 161 18.80 -12.78 -0.16
N TYR A 162 19.63 -12.46 -1.14
CA TYR A 162 20.43 -11.25 -1.20
C TYR A 162 20.19 -10.60 -2.56
N LEU A 163 20.09 -9.28 -2.52
CA LEU A 163 19.96 -8.46 -3.72
C LEU A 163 21.34 -8.27 -4.38
N PRO A 164 21.42 -7.76 -5.63
CA PRO A 164 22.67 -7.70 -6.40
C PRO A 164 23.83 -6.96 -5.71
N SER A 165 23.55 -5.92 -4.91
CA SER A 165 24.56 -5.22 -4.11
C SER A 165 25.16 -6.07 -2.98
N GLY A 166 24.61 -7.26 -2.75
CA GLY A 166 24.99 -8.18 -1.68
C GLY A 166 24.22 -7.97 -0.37
N ARG A 167 23.26 -7.03 -0.34
CA ARG A 167 22.48 -6.73 0.87
C ARG A 167 21.39 -7.75 1.15
N LEU A 168 21.26 -8.10 2.43
CA LEU A 168 20.12 -8.84 2.98
C LEU A 168 19.08 -7.82 3.49
N ILE A 169 17.82 -7.93 3.05
CA ILE A 169 16.76 -7.00 3.47
C ILE A 169 15.94 -7.48 4.67
N GLN A 170 16.23 -8.66 5.21
CA GLN A 170 15.48 -9.27 6.30
C GLN A 170 15.45 -8.35 7.53
N LYS A 171 14.24 -8.05 8.01
CA LYS A 171 14.03 -7.27 9.22
C LYS A 171 14.25 -8.13 10.47
N GLN A 172 14.86 -7.54 11.50
CA GLN A 172 15.18 -8.19 12.76
C GLN A 172 13.95 -8.67 13.54
N ASP A 173 12.88 -7.85 13.58
CA ASP A 173 11.71 -8.02 14.46
C ASP A 173 10.96 -9.36 14.28
N TYR A 174 11.24 -10.13 13.22
CA TYR A 174 10.66 -11.46 13.04
C TYR A 174 11.31 -12.54 13.91
N LEU A 175 12.42 -12.23 14.57
CA LEU A 175 13.35 -13.20 15.15
C LEU A 175 13.73 -12.87 16.59
N ASP A 176 12.89 -12.11 17.31
CA ASP A 176 13.10 -11.61 18.69
C ASP A 176 13.51 -12.68 19.74
N ASN A 177 13.51 -13.97 19.37
CA ASN A 177 13.96 -15.09 20.22
C ASN A 177 15.29 -15.74 19.78
N GLY A 178 16.14 -15.06 19.00
CA GLY A 178 17.53 -15.52 18.75
C GLY A 178 17.71 -16.63 17.69
N PHE A 179 16.68 -16.95 16.90
CA PHE A 179 16.78 -17.87 15.77
C PHE A 179 17.04 -17.10 14.46
N LEU A 180 17.86 -17.64 13.54
CA LEU A 180 18.14 -17.05 12.20
C LEU A 180 18.80 -15.65 12.19
N THR A 181 19.50 -15.27 13.26
CA THR A 181 20.19 -13.97 13.39
C THR A 181 21.46 -13.83 12.56
N ASP A 182 21.95 -14.92 11.95
CA ASP A 182 23.20 -14.96 11.18
C ASP A 182 23.23 -13.92 10.03
N GLY A 183 24.11 -12.92 10.11
CA GLY A 183 24.15 -11.83 9.12
C GLY A 183 23.10 -10.74 9.30
N LEU A 184 22.31 -10.79 10.39
CA LEU A 184 21.58 -9.65 10.94
C LEU A 184 22.42 -8.89 11.98
N ASP A 185 23.57 -9.43 12.38
CA ASP A 185 24.60 -8.80 13.23
C ASP A 185 25.13 -7.47 12.63
N LYS A 186 24.80 -7.22 11.36
CA LYS A 186 25.19 -6.06 10.55
C LYS A 186 23.97 -5.18 10.20
N ILE A 187 23.15 -4.82 11.19
CA ILE A 187 22.05 -3.86 11.00
C ILE A 187 22.64 -2.59 10.38
N ASP A 188 21.97 -2.07 9.35
CA ASP A 188 22.38 -0.82 8.69
C ASP A 188 23.76 -0.85 7.98
N SER A 189 24.26 -2.04 7.59
CA SER A 189 25.39 -2.10 6.66
C SER A 189 25.08 -1.34 5.37
N LEU A 190 26.02 -0.47 5.01
CA LEU A 190 25.98 0.34 3.81
C LEU A 190 26.50 -0.49 2.64
N PHE A 191 25.65 -0.65 1.64
CA PHE A 191 25.97 -1.29 0.38
C PHE A 191 25.94 -0.24 -0.74
N THR A 192 26.44 -0.63 -1.91
CA THR A 192 26.54 0.24 -3.06
C THR A 192 25.78 -0.41 -4.22
N THR A 193 24.90 0.35 -4.88
CA THR A 193 24.25 -0.08 -6.13
C THR A 193 25.28 -0.13 -7.28
N LYS A 194 24.89 -0.66 -8.44
CA LYS A 194 25.77 -0.77 -9.61
C LYS A 194 26.38 0.58 -10.04
N GLY A 195 25.61 1.65 -9.94
CA GLY A 195 25.93 3.04 -10.27
C GLY A 195 26.51 3.87 -9.13
N GLY A 196 26.67 3.31 -7.91
CA GLY A 196 27.40 4.00 -6.82
C GLY A 196 26.56 4.47 -5.64
N ARG A 197 25.23 4.40 -5.73
CA ARG A 197 24.32 4.89 -4.68
C ARG A 197 24.41 4.07 -3.41
N LYS A 198 24.25 4.74 -2.28
CA LYS A 198 24.25 4.09 -0.97
C LYS A 198 22.88 3.51 -0.64
N VAL A 199 22.85 2.20 -0.39
CA VAL A 199 21.64 1.47 0.02
C VAL A 199 21.89 0.67 1.28
N LYS A 200 20.83 0.46 2.08
CA LYS A 200 20.91 -0.26 3.37
C LYS A 200 20.27 -1.64 3.31
N GLY A 201 20.81 -2.58 4.08
CA GLY A 201 20.18 -3.85 4.40
C GLY A 201 19.41 -3.81 5.72
N GLY A 202 18.77 -4.92 6.09
CA GLY A 202 18.24 -5.18 7.44
C GLY A 202 16.87 -4.59 7.79
N ASN A 203 16.22 -3.82 6.90
CA ASN A 203 14.95 -3.14 7.22
C ASN A 203 14.01 -3.03 6.02
N GLY A 204 13.98 -4.07 5.18
CA GLY A 204 13.32 -4.03 3.88
C GLY A 204 14.05 -3.14 2.87
N VAL A 205 13.42 -2.96 1.72
CA VAL A 205 13.81 -1.98 0.71
C VAL A 205 13.40 -0.60 1.21
N VAL A 206 14.39 0.27 1.39
CA VAL A 206 14.20 1.67 1.73
C VAL A 206 14.01 2.46 0.43
N PRO A 207 12.88 3.18 0.26
CA PRO A 207 12.65 3.99 -0.93
C PRO A 207 13.68 5.11 -1.06
N ASP A 208 14.06 5.43 -2.30
CA ASP A 208 14.87 6.60 -2.63
C ASP A 208 14.11 7.88 -2.30
N ILE A 209 12.81 7.89 -2.61
CA ILE A 209 11.89 8.96 -2.25
C ILE A 209 10.88 8.45 -1.24
N LYS A 210 11.04 8.86 0.01
CA LYS A 210 10.10 8.53 1.09
C LYS A 210 8.84 9.38 1.02
N THR A 211 7.69 8.74 1.23
CA THR A 211 6.37 9.38 1.33
C THR A 211 5.73 9.06 2.67
N LYS A 212 4.80 9.92 3.09
CA LYS A 212 3.98 9.67 4.27
C LYS A 212 2.71 8.94 3.84
N ARG A 213 2.27 7.97 4.65
CA ARG A 213 0.96 7.34 4.48
C ARG A 213 -0.13 8.41 4.56
N ASN A 214 -1.02 8.46 3.57
CA ASN A 214 -2.24 9.25 3.67
C ASN A 214 -3.10 8.69 4.81
N THR A 215 -3.37 9.50 5.83
CA THR A 215 -4.25 9.17 6.94
C THR A 215 -5.65 9.68 6.60
N LEU A 216 -6.56 8.77 6.25
CA LEU A 216 -7.97 9.11 6.10
C LEU A 216 -8.57 9.41 7.49
N SER A 217 -9.55 10.31 7.57
CA SER A 217 -10.31 10.52 8.81
C SER A 217 -11.08 9.24 9.18
N PRO A 218 -11.40 9.01 10.47
CA PRO A 218 -12.22 7.86 10.89
C PRO A 218 -13.55 7.77 10.13
N TYR A 219 -14.13 8.92 9.79
CA TYR A 219 -15.36 9.01 8.99
C TYR A 219 -15.19 8.41 7.59
N VAL A 220 -14.18 8.85 6.85
CA VAL A 220 -13.92 8.34 5.49
C VAL A 220 -13.44 6.90 5.50
N GLN A 221 -12.63 6.50 6.50
CA GLN A 221 -12.25 5.10 6.68
C GLN A 221 -13.49 4.21 6.82
N GLU A 222 -14.49 4.67 7.57
CA GLU A 222 -15.70 3.90 7.78
C GLU A 222 -16.58 3.81 6.54
N LEU A 223 -16.66 4.88 5.73
CA LEU A 223 -17.34 4.84 4.43
C LEU A 223 -16.75 3.75 3.53
N TRP A 224 -15.42 3.57 3.54
CA TRP A 224 -14.75 2.47 2.86
C TRP A 224 -15.02 1.12 3.51
N ARG A 225 -14.86 1.02 4.84
CA ARG A 225 -14.94 -0.24 5.59
C ARG A 225 -16.33 -0.88 5.49
N GLN A 226 -17.38 -0.07 5.54
CA GLN A 226 -18.76 -0.55 5.41
C GLN A 226 -19.23 -0.64 3.94
N GLY A 227 -18.37 -0.34 2.96
CA GLY A 227 -18.72 -0.45 1.54
C GLY A 227 -19.72 0.60 1.05
N VAL A 228 -19.87 1.72 1.76
CA VAL A 228 -20.90 2.75 1.49
C VAL A 228 -20.78 3.33 0.09
N PHE A 229 -19.54 3.58 -0.38
CA PHE A 229 -19.30 4.06 -1.75
C PHE A 229 -19.81 3.08 -2.81
N LEU A 230 -19.58 1.78 -2.63
CA LEU A 230 -20.02 0.75 -3.56
C LEU A 230 -21.55 0.60 -3.52
N SER A 231 -22.15 0.61 -2.32
CA SER A 231 -23.60 0.54 -2.14
C SER A 231 -24.30 1.73 -2.78
N PHE A 232 -23.75 2.94 -2.62
CA PHE A 232 -24.24 4.13 -3.32
C PHE A 232 -24.08 3.97 -4.83
N ALA A 233 -22.89 3.64 -5.33
CA ALA A 233 -22.66 3.50 -6.77
C ALA A 233 -23.60 2.46 -7.41
N ALA A 234 -23.80 1.32 -6.76
CA ALA A 234 -24.68 0.25 -7.24
C ALA A 234 -26.16 0.65 -7.29
N SER A 235 -26.61 1.53 -6.39
CA SER A 235 -27.98 2.06 -6.39
C SER A 235 -28.14 3.29 -7.27
N TYR A 236 -27.08 4.08 -7.48
CA TYR A 236 -27.13 5.34 -8.21
C TYR A 236 -27.06 5.17 -9.73
N VAL A 237 -26.13 4.34 -10.22
CA VAL A 237 -25.87 4.19 -11.67
C VAL A 237 -27.09 3.71 -12.48
N PRO A 238 -27.91 2.74 -12.01
CA PRO A 238 -29.08 2.27 -12.77
C PRO A 238 -30.11 3.36 -13.12
N PHE A 239 -30.21 4.41 -12.30
CA PHE A 239 -31.11 5.55 -12.50
C PHE A 239 -30.44 6.77 -13.14
N ASN A 240 -29.13 6.70 -13.42
CA ASN A 240 -28.35 7.76 -14.04
C ASN A 240 -27.52 7.17 -15.19
N LYS A 241 -28.20 6.58 -16.18
CA LYS A 241 -27.59 5.81 -17.27
C LYS A 241 -26.67 6.63 -18.20
N ASP A 242 -26.82 7.96 -18.19
CA ASP A 242 -25.99 8.86 -18.99
C ASP A 242 -24.58 9.08 -18.39
N LEU A 243 -24.30 8.55 -17.20
CA LEU A 243 -22.97 8.62 -16.60
C LEU A 243 -21.96 7.76 -17.38
N THR A 244 -20.88 8.41 -17.85
CA THR A 244 -19.77 7.76 -18.54
C THR A 244 -18.46 7.91 -17.75
N THR A 245 -17.46 7.09 -18.08
CA THR A 245 -16.09 7.26 -17.58
C THR A 245 -15.28 8.18 -18.50
N PRO A 246 -14.42 9.07 -17.98
CA PRO A 246 -14.15 9.33 -16.56
C PRO A 246 -15.31 10.04 -15.86
N VAL A 247 -15.62 9.61 -14.63
CA VAL A 247 -16.73 10.16 -13.85
C VAL A 247 -16.34 11.49 -13.22
N ILE A 248 -17.09 12.55 -13.48
CA ILE A 248 -16.93 13.85 -12.83
C ILE A 248 -17.91 13.93 -11.66
N ILE A 249 -17.39 14.12 -10.44
CA ILE A 249 -18.22 14.24 -9.24
C ILE A 249 -18.73 15.68 -9.09
N ASP A 250 -19.92 15.93 -9.60
CA ASP A 250 -20.61 17.21 -9.54
C ASP A 250 -21.35 17.44 -8.21
N SER A 251 -21.99 18.61 -8.09
CA SER A 251 -22.77 18.97 -6.90
C SER A 251 -24.01 18.09 -6.68
N LYS A 252 -24.61 17.54 -7.75
CA LYS A 252 -25.78 16.68 -7.67
C LYS A 252 -25.41 15.35 -7.05
N ILE A 253 -24.36 14.68 -7.56
CA ILE A 253 -23.85 13.42 -7.01
C ILE A 253 -23.46 13.60 -5.54
N MET A 254 -22.79 14.70 -5.19
CA MET A 254 -22.42 14.99 -3.80
C MET A 254 -23.65 15.15 -2.88
N LYS A 255 -24.69 15.86 -3.35
CA LYS A 255 -25.94 16.04 -2.60
C LYS A 255 -26.66 14.71 -2.41
N ASP A 256 -26.78 13.91 -3.47
CA ASP A 256 -27.44 12.61 -3.44
C ASP A 256 -26.70 11.63 -2.52
N PHE A 257 -25.36 11.64 -2.55
CA PHE A 257 -24.56 10.83 -1.65
C PHE A 257 -24.72 11.24 -0.18
N LYS A 258 -24.84 12.55 0.11
CA LYS A 258 -25.11 13.03 1.47
C LYS A 258 -26.44 12.49 1.99
N LEU A 259 -27.49 12.53 1.17
CA LEU A 259 -28.81 11.97 1.51
C LEU A 259 -28.70 10.45 1.74
N PHE A 260 -28.00 9.74 0.86
CA PHE A 260 -27.77 8.30 1.01
C PHE A 260 -27.08 7.94 2.32
N ILE A 261 -26.06 8.68 2.76
CA ILE A 261 -25.37 8.42 4.04
C ILE A 261 -26.32 8.57 5.24
N ASN A 262 -27.22 9.56 5.19
CA ASN A 262 -28.19 9.78 6.27
C ASN A 262 -29.13 8.58 6.41
N ASP A 263 -29.63 8.06 5.29
CA ASP A 263 -30.49 6.87 5.25
C ASP A 263 -29.74 5.59 5.65
N TYR A 264 -28.47 5.50 5.23
CA TYR A 264 -27.58 4.38 5.55
C TYR A 264 -27.26 4.28 7.05
N LYS A 265 -27.40 5.38 7.81
CA LYS A 265 -27.11 5.48 9.26
C LYS A 265 -25.69 5.00 9.60
N LEU A 266 -24.68 5.64 8.99
CA LEU A 266 -23.27 5.31 9.18
C LEU A 266 -22.87 5.31 10.67
N LYS A 267 -22.44 4.15 11.16
CA LYS A 267 -21.93 3.99 12.53
C LYS A 267 -20.41 4.08 12.56
N TYR A 268 -19.87 5.10 13.21
CA TYR A 268 -18.43 5.28 13.38
C TYR A 268 -18.10 5.96 14.71
N LYS A 269 -16.84 5.82 15.12
CA LYS A 269 -16.27 6.49 16.29
C LYS A 269 -15.15 7.42 15.84
N LEU A 270 -15.13 8.62 16.41
CA LEU A 270 -14.03 9.56 16.26
C LEU A 270 -12.85 9.15 17.16
N LYS A 271 -11.66 9.67 16.84
CA LYS A 271 -10.47 9.42 17.66
C LYS A 271 -10.70 9.98 19.06
N GLY A 272 -10.45 9.17 20.10
CA GLY A 272 -10.69 9.55 21.50
C GLY A 272 -12.13 9.34 21.98
N GLU A 273 -13.08 9.01 21.10
CA GLU A 273 -14.48 8.84 21.48
C GLU A 273 -14.68 7.61 22.37
N GLN A 274 -13.98 6.51 22.09
CA GLN A 274 -14.08 5.30 22.90
C GLN A 274 -13.50 5.52 24.29
N GLU A 275 -12.36 6.19 24.38
CA GLU A 275 -11.70 6.54 25.63
C GLU A 275 -12.57 7.48 26.46
N TYR A 276 -13.23 8.45 25.82
CA TYR A 276 -14.21 9.32 26.46
C TYR A 276 -15.42 8.53 26.99
N LEU A 277 -16.03 7.66 26.19
CA LEU A 277 -17.15 6.82 26.63
C LEU A 277 -16.75 5.93 27.81
N ASN A 278 -15.57 5.30 27.74
CA ASN A 278 -15.03 4.49 28.82
C ASN A 278 -14.80 5.31 30.10
N PHE A 279 -14.33 6.56 29.97
CA PHE A 279 -14.15 7.47 31.09
C PHE A 279 -15.50 7.83 31.74
N ILE A 280 -16.51 8.16 30.94
CA ILE A 280 -17.86 8.46 31.43
C ILE A 280 -18.47 7.23 32.12
N ASP A 281 -18.31 6.04 31.57
CA ASP A 281 -18.82 4.81 32.17
C ASP A 281 -18.12 4.50 33.51
N LYS A 282 -16.80 4.69 33.60
CA LYS A 282 -16.05 4.57 34.87
C LYS A 282 -16.50 5.59 35.92
N MET A 283 -16.80 6.82 35.50
CA MET A 283 -17.32 7.86 36.41
C MET A 283 -18.71 7.49 36.94
N LYS A 284 -19.58 6.90 36.12
CA LYS A 284 -20.90 6.42 36.54
C LYS A 284 -20.83 5.20 37.46
N GLN A 285 -19.84 4.32 37.25
CA GLN A 285 -19.66 3.08 38.01
C GLN A 285 -18.86 3.26 39.31
N SER A 286 -18.21 4.41 39.52
CA SER A 286 -17.49 4.69 40.76
C SER A 286 -18.49 5.24 41.79
N PRO A 287 -19.04 4.44 42.72
CA PRO A 287 -19.63 5.02 43.90
C PRO A 287 -18.49 5.74 44.61
N ILE A 288 -18.57 7.06 44.72
CA ILE A 288 -17.71 7.78 45.64
C ILE A 288 -18.13 7.29 47.03
N SER A 289 -17.49 6.24 47.53
CA SER A 289 -17.54 5.84 48.93
C SER A 289 -16.76 6.88 49.70
N ILE A 290 -17.44 7.98 50.04
CA ILE A 290 -16.94 8.95 51.01
C ILE A 290 -16.82 8.19 52.33
N ASN A 291 -15.58 7.85 52.69
CA ASN A 291 -15.27 7.38 54.02
C ASN A 291 -15.65 8.50 54.99
N ARG A 292 -16.64 8.28 55.87
CA ARG A 292 -17.23 9.29 56.77
C ARG A 292 -16.22 9.96 57.74
N PHE A 293 -14.94 9.60 57.66
CA PHE A 293 -13.85 10.10 58.51
C PHE A 293 -12.85 11.04 57.83
N SER A 294 -12.92 11.27 56.51
CA SER A 294 -12.05 12.26 55.85
C SER A 294 -12.65 13.66 55.94
N LYS A 295 -12.15 14.48 56.87
CA LYS A 295 -12.65 15.84 57.16
C LYS A 295 -12.28 16.92 56.12
N ASN A 296 -11.58 16.56 55.03
CA ASN A 296 -11.21 17.51 53.98
C ASN A 296 -11.50 16.88 52.61
N ILE A 297 -12.61 17.32 52.01
CA ILE A 297 -12.88 17.56 50.58
C ILE A 297 -14.41 17.47 50.40
N TYR A 298 -15.08 18.62 50.55
CA TYR A 298 -16.44 18.81 50.05
C TYR A 298 -16.35 19.05 48.54
N ILE A 299 -16.16 18.00 47.73
CA ILE A 299 -16.59 18.06 46.33
C ILE A 299 -18.09 17.77 46.34
N LYS A 300 -18.86 18.86 46.33
CA LYS A 300 -20.31 18.91 46.13
C LYS A 300 -20.76 17.82 45.14
N GLU A 301 -21.66 16.92 45.56
CA GLU A 301 -22.40 16.00 44.68
C GLU A 301 -23.02 16.71 43.46
N SER A 302 -23.31 18.01 43.58
CA SER A 302 -23.83 18.84 42.48
C SER A 302 -22.82 19.16 41.37
N VAL A 303 -21.51 19.03 41.60
CA VAL A 303 -20.50 19.23 40.54
C VAL A 303 -20.51 18.03 39.59
N ASN A 304 -20.51 16.79 40.09
CA ASN A 304 -20.53 15.61 39.21
C ASN A 304 -21.86 15.40 38.50
N LYS A 305 -23.00 15.62 39.18
CA LYS A 305 -24.32 15.48 38.53
C LYS A 305 -24.53 16.55 37.46
N SER A 306 -24.12 17.81 37.71
CA SER A 306 -24.21 18.86 36.70
C SER A 306 -23.19 18.71 35.56
N PHE A 307 -22.00 18.15 35.80
CA PHE A 307 -21.03 17.85 34.73
C PHE A 307 -21.49 16.67 33.86
N ILE A 308 -22.15 15.67 34.44
CA ILE A 308 -22.71 14.51 33.71
C ILE A 308 -24.02 14.89 32.99
N ASP A 309 -24.91 15.66 33.62
CA ASP A 309 -26.21 16.07 33.05
C ASP A 309 -26.12 17.27 32.08
N LYS A 310 -25.11 18.15 32.20
CA LYS A 310 -24.89 19.19 31.17
C LYS A 310 -24.16 18.64 29.94
N ASN A 311 -23.31 17.62 30.10
CA ASN A 311 -22.60 16.98 28.99
C ASN A 311 -23.40 15.83 28.34
N SER A 312 -24.50 15.37 28.94
CA SER A 312 -25.41 14.40 28.29
C SER A 312 -26.18 15.04 27.12
N ASN A 313 -26.43 16.35 27.15
CA ASN A 313 -27.06 17.10 26.06
C ASN A 313 -26.07 17.77 25.09
N PHE A 314 -24.79 17.86 25.45
CA PHE A 314 -23.74 18.43 24.61
C PHE A 314 -22.68 17.37 24.33
N ASN A 315 -23.03 16.38 23.51
CA ASN A 315 -22.06 15.40 23.06
C ASN A 315 -21.15 16.05 22.02
N TYR A 316 -20.01 16.59 22.47
CA TYR A 316 -18.94 17.14 21.64
C TYR A 316 -18.67 16.30 20.38
N PHE A 317 -18.71 14.96 20.51
CA PHE A 317 -18.51 14.07 19.37
C PHE A 317 -19.69 14.10 18.40
N ASP A 318 -20.94 14.21 18.85
CA ASP A 318 -22.09 14.31 17.95
C ASP A 318 -22.08 15.60 17.13
N GLU A 319 -21.69 16.73 17.72
CA GLU A 319 -21.51 17.99 16.98
C GLU A 319 -20.41 17.87 15.91
N ILE A 320 -19.27 17.26 16.27
CA ILE A 320 -18.19 17.01 15.31
C ILE A 320 -18.63 16.05 14.20
N LYS A 321 -19.46 15.05 14.52
CA LYS A 321 -20.01 14.10 13.54
C LYS A 321 -20.89 14.78 12.50
N LYS A 322 -21.68 15.80 12.89
CA LYS A 322 -22.56 16.56 11.98
C LYS A 322 -21.78 17.28 10.88
N VAL A 323 -20.57 17.76 11.18
CA VAL A 323 -19.75 18.51 10.22
C VAL A 323 -18.79 17.65 9.40
N GLN A 324 -18.60 16.36 9.74
CA GLN A 324 -17.62 15.50 9.07
C GLN A 324 -17.79 15.45 7.56
N PHE A 325 -19.02 15.37 7.06
CA PHE A 325 -19.25 15.37 5.62
C PHE A 325 -18.69 16.64 4.96
N SER A 326 -18.88 17.81 5.56
CA SER A 326 -18.55 19.11 4.98
C SER A 326 -17.07 19.51 5.09
N LEU A 327 -16.25 18.79 5.86
CA LEU A 327 -14.82 19.08 5.98
C LEU A 327 -14.11 18.93 4.63
N GLU A 328 -13.29 19.91 4.24
CA GLU A 328 -12.63 19.95 2.93
C GLU A 328 -11.81 18.68 2.63
N GLU A 329 -11.03 18.21 3.60
CA GLU A 329 -10.26 16.97 3.45
C GLU A 329 -11.16 15.75 3.26
N ASN A 330 -12.30 15.67 3.96
CA ASN A 330 -13.25 14.58 3.80
C ASN A 330 -13.97 14.68 2.45
N GLN A 331 -14.37 15.87 2.02
CA GLN A 331 -14.96 16.12 0.70
C GLN A 331 -14.05 15.63 -0.42
N LYS A 332 -12.75 15.95 -0.33
CA LYS A 332 -11.74 15.45 -1.27
C LYS A 332 -11.75 13.91 -1.35
N TRP A 333 -11.69 13.23 -0.21
CA TRP A 333 -11.64 11.76 -0.20
C TRP A 333 -12.98 11.08 -0.50
N ILE A 334 -14.11 11.73 -0.22
CA ILE A 334 -15.44 11.31 -0.63
C ILE A 334 -15.54 11.34 -2.14
N LYS A 335 -15.14 12.44 -2.78
CA LYS A 335 -15.10 12.54 -4.25
C LYS A 335 -14.25 11.43 -4.85
N ASN A 336 -13.06 11.19 -4.31
CA ASN A 336 -12.22 10.08 -4.77
C ASN A 336 -12.90 8.70 -4.60
N GLY A 337 -13.57 8.45 -3.48
CA GLY A 337 -14.28 7.19 -3.25
C GLY A 337 -15.45 6.98 -4.20
N LEU A 338 -16.24 8.03 -4.44
CA LEU A 338 -17.34 8.04 -5.39
C LEU A 338 -16.85 7.82 -6.82
N GLU A 339 -15.84 8.57 -7.26
CA GLU A 339 -15.27 8.44 -8.59
C GLU A 339 -14.83 7.00 -8.88
N ARG A 340 -14.16 6.36 -7.90
CA ARG A 340 -13.67 4.99 -8.03
C ARG A 340 -14.78 3.96 -8.11
N GLU A 341 -15.76 4.00 -7.21
CA GLU A 341 -16.82 2.98 -7.17
C GLU A 341 -17.89 3.22 -8.24
N LEU A 342 -18.19 4.48 -8.63
CA LEU A 342 -19.02 4.78 -9.80
C LEU A 342 -18.35 4.28 -11.08
N SER A 343 -17.06 4.58 -11.29
CA SER A 343 -16.31 4.07 -12.45
C SER A 343 -16.29 2.55 -12.50
N LYS A 344 -16.22 1.88 -11.34
CA LYS A 344 -16.32 0.42 -11.24
C LYS A 344 -17.66 -0.11 -11.74
N VAL A 345 -18.76 0.48 -11.27
CA VAL A 345 -20.11 0.02 -11.62
C VAL A 345 -20.40 0.28 -13.10
N ILE A 346 -19.90 1.39 -13.65
CA ILE A 346 -20.09 1.76 -15.06
C ILE A 346 -19.25 0.88 -16.00
N ALA A 347 -17.96 0.72 -15.72
CA ALA A 347 -17.00 0.18 -16.71
C ALA A 347 -16.04 -0.89 -16.14
N GLY A 348 -16.24 -1.31 -14.90
CA GLY A 348 -15.50 -2.42 -14.27
C GLY A 348 -14.20 -2.01 -13.57
N GLU A 349 -13.47 -3.04 -13.12
CA GLU A 349 -12.33 -2.87 -12.20
C GLU A 349 -11.15 -2.08 -12.81
N LYS A 350 -10.98 -2.11 -14.13
CA LYS A 350 -9.91 -1.35 -14.80
C LYS A 350 -10.12 0.16 -14.65
N GLU A 351 -11.33 0.64 -14.91
CA GLU A 351 -11.65 2.08 -14.77
C GLU A 351 -11.65 2.52 -13.31
N ARG A 352 -12.02 1.64 -12.36
CA ARG A 352 -11.83 1.91 -10.94
C ARG A 352 -10.36 2.18 -10.58
N ILE A 353 -9.45 1.36 -11.09
CA ILE A 353 -8.01 1.52 -10.82
C ILE A 353 -7.51 2.81 -11.48
N LYS A 354 -7.89 3.07 -12.73
CA LYS A 354 -7.56 4.31 -13.44
C LYS A 354 -8.02 5.55 -12.68
N ALA A 355 -9.27 5.60 -12.25
CA ALA A 355 -9.82 6.68 -11.41
C ALA A 355 -9.04 6.85 -10.09
N SER A 356 -8.56 5.75 -9.49
CA SER A 356 -7.81 5.84 -8.24
C SER A 356 -6.47 6.59 -8.36
N LEU A 357 -5.90 6.66 -9.57
CA LEU A 357 -4.64 7.37 -9.82
C LEU A 357 -4.81 8.90 -9.76
N ASN A 358 -6.02 9.42 -9.98
CA ASN A 358 -6.28 10.87 -10.04
C ASN A 358 -5.98 11.61 -8.73
N GLU A 359 -6.07 10.95 -7.57
CA GLU A 359 -5.72 11.53 -6.26
C GLU A 359 -4.52 10.84 -5.59
N ASP A 360 -3.83 9.99 -6.33
CA ASP A 360 -2.69 9.25 -5.82
C ASP A 360 -1.42 10.10 -5.85
N LYS A 361 -1.04 10.61 -4.67
CA LYS A 361 0.15 11.45 -4.50
C LYS A 361 1.45 10.74 -4.89
N GLU A 362 1.56 9.43 -4.65
CA GLU A 362 2.77 8.67 -4.99
C GLU A 362 2.86 8.44 -6.49
N TYR A 363 1.74 8.17 -7.15
CA TYR A 363 1.66 8.09 -8.60
C TYR A 363 2.00 9.42 -9.27
N LYS A 364 1.37 10.54 -8.85
CA LYS A 364 1.65 11.88 -9.39
C LYS A 364 3.14 12.22 -9.26
N LYS A 365 3.73 11.95 -8.09
CA LYS A 365 5.16 12.17 -7.88
C LYS A 365 6.04 11.32 -8.80
N ALA A 366 5.62 10.08 -9.11
CA ALA A 366 6.32 9.23 -10.07
C ALA A 366 6.24 9.79 -11.50
N VAL A 367 5.06 10.28 -11.90
CA VAL A 367 4.87 10.95 -13.21
C VAL A 367 5.75 12.19 -13.31
N ASP A 368 5.69 13.08 -12.32
CA ASP A 368 6.50 14.31 -12.28
C ASP A 368 8.00 13.98 -12.39
N LEU A 369 8.46 12.95 -11.67
CA LEU A 369 9.86 12.53 -11.71
C LEU A 369 10.26 11.98 -13.08
N ILE A 370 9.43 11.14 -13.71
CA ILE A 370 9.72 10.58 -15.06
C ILE A 370 9.78 11.71 -16.10
N LEU A 371 8.92 12.72 -15.99
CA LEU A 371 8.94 13.89 -16.88
C LEU A 371 10.14 14.82 -16.61
N SER A 372 10.73 14.76 -15.42
CA SER A 372 11.93 15.48 -15.00
C SER A 372 13.18 14.60 -15.09
N LEU A 373 13.61 14.24 -16.30
CA LEU A 373 14.74 13.31 -16.52
C LEU A 373 16.02 13.73 -15.78
N LYS A 374 16.30 15.03 -15.69
CA LYS A 374 17.46 15.55 -14.92
C LYS A 374 17.38 15.14 -13.45
N GLU A 375 16.22 15.33 -12.81
CA GLU A 375 16.01 14.92 -11.41
C GLU A 375 16.06 13.41 -11.27
N TYR A 376 15.44 12.67 -12.19
CA TYR A 376 15.47 11.21 -12.22
C TYR A 376 16.90 10.65 -12.25
N TYR A 377 17.75 11.12 -13.17
CA TYR A 377 19.14 10.66 -13.28
C TYR A 377 20.04 11.18 -12.15
N THR A 378 19.74 12.38 -11.61
CA THR A 378 20.41 12.86 -10.39
C THR A 378 20.19 11.90 -9.21
N ILE A 379 18.97 11.38 -9.05
CA ILE A 379 18.67 10.37 -8.00
C ILE A 379 19.42 9.07 -8.24
N LEU A 380 19.65 8.70 -9.50
CA LEU A 380 20.40 7.50 -9.89
C LEU A 380 21.93 7.70 -9.86
N GLU A 381 22.42 8.90 -9.56
CA GLU A 381 23.84 9.28 -9.60
C GLU A 381 24.49 9.10 -10.99
N PHE A 382 23.72 9.32 -12.07
CA PHE A 382 24.18 9.28 -13.46
C PHE A 382 24.41 10.67 -14.08
#